data_AF-A0AAD8FP89-F1
#
_entry.id   AF-A0AAD8FP89-F1
#
_cell.length_a   1.000
_cell.length_b   1.000
_cell.length_c   1.000
_cell.angle_alpha   90.00
_cell.angle_beta   90.00
_cell.angle_gamma   90.00
#
_symmetry.space_group_name_H-M   'P 1'
#
loop_
_entity.id
_entity.type
_entity.pdbx_description
1 polymer ?
#
loop_
_entity_poly.entity_id
_entity_poly.type
_entity_poly.pdbx_seq_one_letter_code
_entity_poly.pdbx_strand_id
1 'polypeptide(L)' 'MSSIKWITNSGILFGAIGMVYGFWTMTSPGEERKKNIIKDLPEANPLRMEESQRLTALQLRVLKEAAETEDNISRRYSK' A
#
# COMPACT_ATOMS: atom_id res chain seq x y z
N MET A 1 -9.08 -24.83 -44.38
CA MET A 1 -8.12 -25.21 -43.31
C MET A 1 -8.92 -25.85 -42.19
N SER A 2 -8.58 -27.08 -41.82
CA SER A 2 -9.47 -28.06 -41.17
C SER A 2 -9.88 -27.72 -39.73
N SER A 3 -11.17 -27.83 -39.43
CA SER A 3 -11.84 -27.56 -38.14
C SER A 3 -11.20 -28.27 -36.93
N ILE A 4 -10.49 -29.38 -37.16
CA ILE A 4 -9.72 -30.08 -36.12
C ILE A 4 -8.64 -29.19 -35.50
N LYS A 5 -7.93 -28.40 -36.32
CA LYS A 5 -6.91 -27.47 -35.82
C LYS A 5 -7.51 -26.39 -34.93
N TRP A 6 -8.74 -25.96 -35.21
CA TRP A 6 -9.48 -24.99 -34.41
C TRP A 6 -9.88 -25.54 -33.05
N ILE A 7 -10.35 -26.79 -33.01
CA ILE A 7 -10.73 -27.46 -31.75
C ILE A 7 -9.50 -27.67 -30.87
N THR A 8 -8.39 -28.14 -31.45
CA THR A 8 -7.12 -28.33 -30.72
C THR A 8 -6.57 -27.01 -30.18
N ASN A 9 -6.53 -25.95 -31.01
CA ASN A 9 -6.04 -24.65 -30.57
C ASN A 9 -6.92 -24.03 -29.49
N SER A 10 -8.24 -24.20 -29.57
CA SER A 10 -9.17 -23.73 -28.54
C SER A 10 -8.93 -24.44 -27.20
N GLY A 11 -8.76 -25.77 -27.23
CA GLY A 11 -8.44 -26.55 -26.03
C GLY A 11 -7.13 -26.12 -25.35
N ILE A 12 -6.09 -25.86 -26.15
CA ILE A 12 -4.81 -25.34 -25.65
C ILE A 12 -4.98 -23.95 -25.01
N LEU A 13 -5.77 -23.07 -25.64
CA LEU A 13 -6.02 -21.73 -25.14
C LEU A 13 -6.71 -21.75 -23.78
N PHE A 14 -7.79 -22.53 -23.64
CA PHE A 14 -8.50 -22.68 -22.37
C PHE A 14 -7.63 -23.33 -21.29
N GLY A 15 -6.81 -24.32 -21.65
CA GLY A 15 -5.84 -24.93 -20.73
C GLY A 15 -4.81 -23.92 -20.21
N ALA A 16 -4.29 -23.06 -21.08
CA ALA A 16 -3.35 -22.01 -20.70
C ALA A 16 -3.99 -20.95 -19.78
N ILE A 17 -5.22 -20.51 -20.10
CA ILE A 17 -5.97 -19.56 -19.28
C ILE A 17 -6.25 -20.14 -17.88
N GLY A 18 -6.66 -21.42 -17.82
CA GLY A 18 -6.90 -22.12 -16.56
C GLY A 18 -5.64 -22.23 -15.70
N MET A 19 -4.49 -22.53 -16.31
CA MET A 19 -3.20 -22.57 -15.61
C MET A 19 -2.79 -21.20 -15.06
N VAL A 20 -2.90 -20.13 -15.86
CA VAL A 20 -2.58 -18.77 -15.42
C VAL A 20 -3.49 -18.34 -14.26
N TYR A 21 -4.79 -18.62 -14.37
CA TYR A 21 -5.74 -18.31 -13.30
C TYR A 21 -5.45 -19.08 -12.02
N GLY A 22 -5.17 -20.38 -12.11
CA GLY A 22 -4.79 -21.20 -10.96
C GLY A 22 -3.50 -20.72 -10.30
N PHE A 23 -2.52 -20.29 -11.09
CA PHE A 23 -1.27 -19.73 -10.56
C PHE A 23 -1.50 -18.37 -9.89
N TRP A 24 -2.36 -17.52 -10.46
CA TRP A 24 -2.73 -16.22 -9.88
C TRP A 24 -3.43 -16.36 -8.52
N THR A 25 -4.37 -17.31 -8.38
CA THR A 25 -5.06 -17.53 -7.10
C THR A 25 -4.13 -18.10 -6.03
N MET A 26 -3.25 -19.04 -6.40
CA MET A 26 -2.24 -19.60 -5.50
C MET A 26 -1.22 -18.56 -5.02
N THR A 27 -0.82 -17.65 -5.92
CA THR A 27 0.15 -16.57 -5.64
C THR A 27 -0.48 -15.29 -5.11
N SER A 28 -1.78 -15.30 -4.79
CA SER A 28 -2.50 -14.19 -4.16
C SER A 28 -2.66 -14.39 -2.64
N PRO A 29 -1.59 -14.46 -1.81
CA PRO A 29 -1.70 -14.42 -0.34
C PRO A 29 -2.08 -13.01 0.16
N GLY A 30 -2.58 -12.14 -0.73
CA GLY A 30 -2.82 -10.73 -0.46
C GLY A 30 -3.96 -10.48 0.51
N GLU A 31 -5.00 -11.30 0.52
CA GLU A 31 -6.16 -11.06 1.38
C GLU A 31 -5.92 -11.40 2.84
N GLU A 32 -5.25 -12.52 3.13
CA GLU A 32 -4.88 -12.87 4.50
C GLU A 32 -3.84 -11.92 5.07
N ARG A 33 -2.83 -11.54 4.26
CA ARG A 33 -1.85 -10.53 4.69
C ARG A 33 -2.48 -9.16 4.89
N LYS A 34 -3.40 -8.73 4.04
CA LYS A 34 -4.14 -7.46 4.25
C LYS A 34 -4.97 -7.50 5.52
N LYS A 35 -5.67 -8.61 5.81
CA LYS A 35 -6.44 -8.78 7.05
C LYS A 35 -5.55 -8.76 8.30
N ASN A 36 -4.35 -9.31 8.23
CA ASN A 36 -3.40 -9.27 9.35
C ASN A 36 -2.78 -7.88 9.52
N ILE A 37 -2.40 -7.20 8.42
CA ILE A 37 -1.87 -5.84 8.46
C ILE A 37 -2.89 -4.87 9.06
N ILE A 38 -4.18 -4.99 8.71
CA ILE A 38 -5.24 -4.13 9.25
C ILE A 38 -5.41 -4.31 10.77
N LYS A 39 -5.19 -5.53 11.30
CA LYS A 39 -5.23 -5.78 12.75
C LYS A 39 -4.04 -5.17 13.49
N ASP A 40 -2.89 -5.07 12.83
CA ASP A 40 -1.65 -4.51 13.37
C ASP A 40 -1.53 -2.99 13.13
N LEU A 41 -2.50 -2.36 12.45
CA LEU A 41 -2.48 -0.92 12.25
C LEU A 41 -2.59 -0.19 13.59
N PRO A 42 -1.78 0.85 13.83
CA PRO A 42 -1.84 1.65 15.06
C PRO A 42 -3.19 2.35 15.24
N GLU A 43 -3.98 2.49 14.17
CA GLU A 43 -5.34 3.04 14.16
C GLU A 43 -6.40 2.09 14.77
N ALA A 44 -6.14 0.78 14.83
CA ALA A 44 -7.07 -0.19 15.40
C ALA A 44 -7.15 -0.11 16.94
N ASN A 45 -6.16 0.52 17.59
CA ASN A 45 -6.12 0.72 19.03
C ASN A 45 -6.38 2.20 19.38
N PRO A 46 -7.56 2.54 19.93
CA PRO A 46 -7.90 3.94 20.26
C PRO A 46 -6.94 4.56 21.28
N LEU A 47 -6.29 3.76 22.14
CA LEU A 47 -5.34 4.25 23.14
C LEU A 47 -4.02 4.74 22.51
N ARG A 48 -3.53 4.06 21.47
CA ARG A 48 -2.31 4.47 20.74
C ARG A 48 -2.55 5.69 19.85
N MET A 49 -3.80 5.90 19.42
CA MET A 49 -4.18 7.04 18.61
C MET A 49 -3.99 8.35 19.40
N GLU A 50 -4.42 8.41 20.66
CA GLU A 50 -4.22 9.59 21.52
C GLU A 50 -2.73 9.91 21.73
N GLU A 51 -1.91 8.89 22.00
CA GLU A 51 -0.45 9.06 22.16
C GLU A 51 0.18 9.60 20.88
N SER A 52 -0.17 9.03 19.72
CA SER A 52 0.34 9.48 18.42
C SER A 52 -0.09 10.91 18.08
N GLN A 53 -1.31 11.31 18.43
CA GLN A 53 -1.81 12.66 18.22
C GLN A 53 -1.05 13.66 19.10
N ARG A 54 -0.80 13.33 20.38
CA ARG A 54 0.00 14.18 21.27
C ARG A 54 1.43 14.35 20.77
N LEU A 55 2.06 13.26 20.32
CA LEU A 55 3.41 13.30 19.74
C LEU A 55 3.45 14.13 18.46
N THR A 56 2.48 13.95 17.57
CA THR A 56 2.38 14.71 16.32
C THR A 56 2.18 16.20 16.60
N ALA A 57 1.32 16.54 17.57
CA ALA A 57 1.10 17.92 17.97
C ALA A 57 2.37 18.57 18.55
N LEU A 58 3.17 17.84 19.33
CA LEU A 58 4.44 18.33 19.86
C LEU A 58 5.48 18.53 18.74
N GLN A 59 5.61 17.58 17.81
CA GLN A 59 6.51 17.71 16.66
C GLN A 59 6.14 18.91 15.79
N LEU A 60 4.83 19.10 15.51
CA LEU A 60 4.36 20.24 14.72
C LEU A 60 4.62 21.58 15.41
N ARG A 61 4.52 21.64 16.75
CA ARG A 61 4.90 22.85 17.51
C ARG A 61 6.37 23.19 17.33
N VAL A 62 7.26 22.20 17.46
CA VAL A 62 8.71 22.40 17.27
C VAL A 62 9.02 22.84 15.84
N LEU A 63 8.41 22.21 14.83
CA LEU A 63 8.59 22.60 13.44
C LEU A 63 8.09 24.01 13.16
N LYS A 64 6.97 24.41 13.76
CA LYS A 64 6.41 25.76 13.64
C LYS A 64 7.35 26.79 14.27
N GLU A 65 7.85 26.53 15.46
CA GLU A 65 8.81 27.40 16.16
C GLU A 65 10.12 27.53 15.37
N ALA A 66 10.64 26.43 14.82
CA ALA A 66 11.81 26.44 13.95
C ALA A 66 11.55 27.21 12.64
N ALA A 67 10.35 27.12 12.07
CA ALA A 67 9.97 27.85 10.86
C ALA A 67 9.81 29.36 11.09
N GLU A 68 9.34 29.76 12.26
CA GLU A 68 9.17 31.16 12.68
C GLU A 68 10.50 31.82 13.10
N THR A 69 11.51 31.03 13.46
CA THR A 69 12.85 31.51 13.87
C THR A 69 13.73 31.86 12.66
N GLU A 70 14.73 32.74 12.85
CA GLU A 70 15.69 33.14 11.79
C GLU A 70 16.66 32.04 11.36
N ASP A 71 16.74 30.92 12.11
CA ASP A 71 17.48 29.71 11.73
C ASP A 71 16.85 28.98 10.53
N ASN A 72 15.65 29.39 10.12
CA ASN A 72 15.04 28.90 8.90
C ASN A 72 15.84 29.37 7.67
N ILE A 73 16.60 28.44 7.09
CA ILE A 73 17.38 28.58 5.86
C ILE A 73 16.54 29.22 4.75
N SER A 74 15.28 28.83 4.59
CA SER A 74 14.40 29.37 3.55
C SER A 74 14.02 30.85 3.77
N ARG A 75 13.98 31.31 5.03
CA ARG A 75 13.72 32.72 5.37
C ARG A 75 14.97 33.58 5.19
N ARG A 76 16.15 33.04 5.51
CA ARG A 76 17.44 33.74 5.40
C ARG A 76 17.83 34.09 3.96
N TYR A 77 17.49 33.24 2.99
CA TYR A 77 17.82 33.43 1.57
C TYR A 77 16.68 34.04 0.72
N SER A 78 15.58 34.49 1.35
CA SER A 78 14.41 35.08 0.68
C SER A 78 14.39 36.63 0.69
N LYS A 79 15.42 37.26 1.27
CA LYS A 79 15.69 38.70 1.16
C LYS A 79 16.87 38.94 0.22
#